data_AF-A0A416LTJ7-F1
#
_entry.id   AF-A0A416LTJ7-F1
#
_cell.length_a   1.000
_cell.length_b   1.000
_cell.length_c   1.000
_cell.angle_alpha   90.00
_cell.angle_beta   90.00
_cell.angle_gamma   90.00
#
_symmetry.space_group_name_H-M   'P 1'
#
loop_
_entity.id
_entity.type
_entity.pdbx_description
1 polymer ?
#
loop_
_entity_poly.entity_id
_entity_poly.type
_entity_poly.pdbx_seq_one_letter_code
_entity_poly.pdbx_strand_id
1 'polypeptide(L)'
;MSVFQVELKKVVDDSYEIEIGYQLQEKLIDDLKNGLVGKIKKFAVITDSIVKELYADHIVELLLEAGYQAKEFVFAAGETSKTRKTKEEVEDAMLEAGFRRDCCIIAVGGGVVTDLSGFLAGTYGRGVPFINYATTLLAAADASVGGKTAVDTPLATNLIGLFNQPEKVYLDIAAWKTLPQRQLSSGMAETIKHACMADKEMFEFLEKHMEDIFAGDREACEYIAKKNCQIKYAVVMKDEKEQGLREILNLGHTVGRAIETVSDYKLLHGEALSIGMIAQTELAHRLGYMTEEEKAEVKNLLEKAKLPVEIPEYIDREALVKKLYTDKKVRDGKLRFVVEKGIGGIVEFEEGVFATPVEEAVAREIIMNMK
;
A
#
# COMPACT_ATOMS: atom_id res chain seq x y z
N MET A 1 33.27 -21.25 31.79
CA MET A 1 32.12 -21.09 30.87
C MET A 1 32.65 -21.24 29.45
N SER A 2 32.11 -22.15 28.65
CA SER A 2 32.46 -22.30 27.23
C SER A 2 31.37 -21.63 26.39
N VAL A 3 31.76 -20.68 25.54
CA VAL A 3 30.87 -20.07 24.55
C VAL A 3 31.09 -20.77 23.22
N PHE A 4 30.02 -21.26 22.59
CA PHE A 4 30.04 -21.84 21.25
C PHE A 4 29.26 -20.91 20.32
N GLN A 5 29.96 -20.25 19.41
CA GLN A 5 29.38 -19.29 18.47
C GLN A 5 29.03 -19.99 17.16
N VAL A 6 27.77 -19.90 16.74
CA VAL A 6 27.30 -20.40 15.43
C VAL A 6 27.34 -19.23 14.45
N GLU A 7 28.19 -19.31 13.43
CA GLU A 7 28.24 -18.29 12.37
C GLU A 7 27.27 -18.64 11.22
N LEU A 8 26.20 -17.85 11.10
CA LEU A 8 25.25 -17.90 9.97
C LEU A 8 25.29 -16.57 9.19
N LYS A 9 26.43 -16.26 8.57
CA LYS A 9 26.55 -15.06 7.72
C LYS A 9 25.96 -15.37 6.34
N LYS A 10 24.95 -14.61 5.92
CA LYS A 10 24.32 -14.70 4.59
C LYS A 10 24.39 -13.34 3.91
N VAL A 11 24.76 -13.33 2.63
CA VAL A 11 24.51 -12.20 1.72
C VAL A 11 23.20 -12.52 1.01
N VAL A 12 22.25 -11.61 1.06
CA VAL A 12 20.93 -11.76 0.43
C VAL A 12 20.80 -10.68 -0.63
N ASP A 13 20.38 -11.08 -1.83
CA ASP A 13 19.98 -10.17 -2.91
C ASP A 13 18.50 -10.42 -3.17
N ASP A 14 17.67 -9.49 -2.71
CA ASP A 14 16.21 -9.52 -2.85
C ASP A 14 15.75 -8.53 -3.95
N SER A 15 16.60 -8.29 -4.96
CA SER A 15 16.26 -7.44 -6.11
C SER A 15 15.19 -8.10 -6.97
N TYR A 16 14.19 -7.33 -7.39
CA TYR A 16 13.12 -7.77 -8.29
C TYR A 16 12.74 -6.68 -9.30
N GLU A 17 12.10 -7.10 -10.39
CA GLU A 17 11.59 -6.20 -11.41
C GLU A 17 10.15 -5.75 -11.11
N ILE A 18 9.82 -4.52 -11.52
CA ILE A 18 8.43 -4.04 -11.58
C ILE A 18 8.08 -3.86 -13.06
N GLU A 19 7.20 -4.71 -13.56
CA GLU A 19 6.64 -4.62 -14.92
C GLU A 19 5.41 -3.71 -14.90
N ILE A 20 5.43 -2.63 -15.69
CA ILE A 20 4.34 -1.66 -15.75
C ILE A 20 3.80 -1.63 -17.17
N GLY A 21 2.49 -1.84 -17.34
CA GLY A 21 1.91 -1.84 -18.67
C GLY A 21 0.45 -2.26 -18.68
N TYR A 22 0.04 -2.84 -19.81
CA TYR A 22 -1.34 -3.25 -20.07
C TYR A 22 -1.37 -4.71 -20.47
N GLN A 23 -2.39 -5.44 -19.99
CA GLN A 23 -2.65 -6.82 -20.37
C GLN A 23 -1.43 -7.71 -20.09
N LEU A 24 -0.94 -7.64 -18.85
CA LEU A 24 0.34 -8.25 -18.47
C LEU A 24 0.23 -9.77 -18.21
N GLN A 25 -0.93 -10.39 -18.43
CA GLN A 25 -1.14 -11.82 -18.17
C GLN A 25 -0.21 -12.69 -19.04
N GLU A 26 -0.13 -12.41 -20.35
CA GLU A 26 0.76 -13.14 -21.26
C GLU A 26 2.24 -12.95 -20.90
N LYS A 27 2.61 -11.71 -20.53
CA LYS A 27 3.95 -11.37 -20.07
C LYS A 27 4.33 -12.14 -18.79
N LEU A 28 3.40 -12.31 -17.85
CA LEU A 28 3.59 -13.18 -16.68
C LEU A 28 3.92 -14.61 -17.12
N ILE A 29 3.16 -15.19 -18.04
CA ILE A 29 3.42 -16.56 -18.53
C ILE A 29 4.77 -16.68 -19.22
N ASP A 30 5.13 -15.72 -20.05
CA ASP A 30 6.42 -15.69 -20.74
C ASP A 30 7.58 -15.60 -19.76
N ASP A 31 7.48 -14.77 -18.72
CA ASP A 31 8.51 -14.69 -17.67
C ASP A 31 8.65 -16.00 -16.89
N LEU A 32 7.53 -16.67 -16.59
CA LEU A 32 7.57 -17.99 -15.95
C LEU A 32 8.25 -19.03 -16.84
N LYS A 33 7.95 -19.05 -18.15
CA LYS A 33 8.61 -19.93 -19.14
C LYS A 33 10.11 -19.65 -19.23
N ASN A 34 10.50 -18.40 -19.07
CA ASN A 34 11.89 -17.94 -19.08
C ASN A 34 12.60 -18.11 -17.72
N GLY A 35 11.96 -18.72 -16.74
CA GLY A 35 12.60 -19.15 -15.50
C GLY A 35 12.53 -18.15 -14.35
N LEU A 36 11.57 -17.21 -14.35
CA LEU A 36 11.37 -16.24 -13.26
C LEU A 36 11.36 -16.90 -11.86
N VAL A 37 10.78 -18.10 -11.72
CA VAL A 37 10.76 -18.87 -10.47
C VAL A 37 11.46 -20.23 -10.60
N GLY A 38 12.48 -20.29 -11.46
CA GLY A 38 13.34 -21.46 -11.66
C GLY A 38 12.57 -22.70 -12.15
N LYS A 39 12.62 -23.78 -11.35
CA LYS A 39 12.05 -25.09 -11.71
C LYS A 39 10.63 -25.32 -11.20
N ILE A 40 10.02 -24.34 -10.52
CA ILE A 40 8.68 -24.47 -9.96
C ILE A 40 7.68 -24.66 -11.10
N LYS A 41 6.78 -25.63 -10.93
CA LYS A 41 5.71 -25.94 -11.90
C LYS A 41 4.31 -25.85 -11.28
N LYS A 42 4.19 -25.55 -9.99
CA LYS A 42 2.93 -25.55 -9.25
C LYS A 42 2.65 -24.15 -8.69
N PHE A 43 1.52 -23.55 -9.07
CA PHE A 43 1.16 -22.17 -8.75
C PHE A 43 -0.14 -22.10 -7.96
N ALA A 44 -0.09 -21.42 -6.81
CA ALA A 44 -1.26 -21.10 -6.00
C ALA A 44 -1.66 -19.66 -6.34
N VAL A 45 -2.77 -19.49 -7.04
CA VAL A 45 -3.29 -18.16 -7.40
C VAL A 45 -4.20 -17.70 -6.26
N ILE A 46 -3.76 -16.70 -5.50
CA ILE A 46 -4.50 -16.19 -4.35
C ILE A 46 -5.22 -14.90 -4.77
N THR A 47 -6.52 -14.83 -4.53
CA THR A 47 -7.35 -13.70 -4.96
C THR A 47 -8.58 -13.52 -4.08
N ASP A 48 -9.33 -12.44 -4.30
CA ASP A 48 -10.61 -12.20 -3.64
C ASP A 48 -11.81 -12.53 -4.54
N SER A 49 -13.01 -12.57 -3.93
CA SER A 49 -14.25 -12.94 -4.60
C SER A 49 -14.67 -12.02 -5.76
N ILE A 50 -14.14 -10.79 -5.86
CA ILE A 50 -14.44 -9.86 -6.97
C ILE A 50 -13.41 -10.06 -8.09
N VAL A 51 -12.14 -10.12 -7.74
CA VAL A 51 -11.02 -10.18 -8.70
C VAL A 51 -10.93 -11.54 -9.38
N LYS A 52 -11.47 -12.60 -8.77
CA LYS A 52 -11.49 -13.97 -9.30
C LYS A 52 -11.93 -14.04 -10.77
N GLU A 53 -13.18 -13.67 -11.04
CA GLU A 53 -13.78 -13.79 -12.37
C GLU A 53 -13.21 -12.77 -13.37
N LEU A 54 -12.69 -11.64 -12.86
CA LEU A 54 -12.14 -10.58 -13.70
C LEU A 54 -10.74 -10.92 -14.25
N TYR A 55 -9.90 -11.56 -13.45
CA TYR A 55 -8.47 -11.71 -13.76
C TYR A 55 -7.87 -13.07 -13.35
N ALA A 56 -8.22 -13.59 -12.16
CA ALA A 56 -7.54 -14.77 -11.65
C ALA A 56 -7.86 -16.04 -12.45
N ASP A 57 -9.12 -16.21 -12.85
CA ASP A 57 -9.56 -17.38 -13.63
C ASP A 57 -8.80 -17.47 -14.95
N HIS A 58 -8.67 -16.35 -15.66
CA HIS A 58 -7.92 -16.31 -16.91
C HIS A 58 -6.41 -16.57 -16.69
N ILE A 59 -5.81 -16.06 -15.60
CA ILE A 59 -4.42 -16.37 -15.25
C ILE A 59 -4.24 -17.88 -14.98
N VAL A 60 -5.20 -18.52 -14.29
CA VAL A 60 -5.16 -19.98 -14.06
C VAL A 60 -5.26 -20.74 -15.37
N GLU A 61 -6.17 -20.36 -16.26
CA GLU A 61 -6.30 -20.96 -17.60
C GLU A 61 -4.98 -20.90 -18.38
N LEU A 62 -4.38 -19.70 -18.47
CA LEU A 62 -3.11 -19.50 -19.17
C LEU A 62 -1.96 -20.32 -18.56
N LEU A 63 -1.92 -20.46 -17.23
CA LEU A 63 -0.94 -21.31 -16.55
C LEU A 63 -1.11 -22.78 -16.94
N LEU A 64 -2.35 -23.29 -16.95
CA LEU A 64 -2.66 -24.66 -17.33
C LEU A 64 -2.33 -24.93 -18.80
N GLU A 65 -2.67 -24.01 -19.70
CA GLU A 65 -2.34 -24.08 -21.13
C GLU A 65 -0.82 -24.08 -21.38
N ALA A 66 -0.06 -23.33 -20.58
CA ALA A 66 1.41 -23.35 -20.60
C ALA A 66 2.03 -24.62 -19.98
N GLY A 67 1.22 -25.58 -19.53
CA GLY A 67 1.66 -26.87 -18.99
C GLY A 67 2.07 -26.83 -17.52
N TYR A 68 1.68 -25.78 -16.78
CA TYR A 68 1.86 -25.72 -15.33
C TYR A 68 0.68 -26.36 -14.59
N GLN A 69 0.88 -26.65 -13.30
CA GLN A 69 -0.22 -26.95 -12.39
C GLN A 69 -0.62 -25.66 -11.69
N ALA A 70 -1.88 -25.27 -11.78
CA ALA A 70 -2.39 -24.07 -11.13
C ALA A 70 -3.72 -24.35 -10.44
N LYS A 71 -3.96 -23.66 -9.33
CA LYS A 71 -5.25 -23.64 -8.64
C LYS A 71 -5.45 -22.30 -7.94
N GLU A 72 -6.67 -21.78 -8.02
CA GLU A 72 -7.09 -20.60 -7.29
C GLU A 72 -7.50 -20.90 -5.84
N PHE A 73 -7.20 -19.94 -4.96
CA PHE A 73 -7.65 -19.91 -3.57
C PHE A 73 -8.27 -18.54 -3.31
N VAL A 74 -9.56 -18.55 -2.98
CA VAL A 74 -10.40 -17.36 -3.00
C VAL A 74 -10.92 -17.08 -1.60
N PHE A 75 -10.81 -15.83 -1.17
CA PHE A 75 -11.43 -15.34 0.06
C PHE A 75 -12.38 -14.16 -0.23
N ALA A 76 -13.20 -13.76 0.74
CA ALA A 76 -14.15 -12.67 0.55
C ALA A 76 -13.43 -11.32 0.31
N ALA A 77 -13.91 -10.50 -0.62
CA ALA A 77 -13.32 -9.18 -0.87
C ALA A 77 -13.48 -8.21 0.32
N GLY A 78 -12.50 -7.32 0.51
CA GLY A 78 -12.54 -6.23 1.49
C GLY A 78 -11.56 -6.36 2.65
N GLU A 79 -11.34 -5.24 3.35
CA GLU A 79 -10.35 -5.13 4.45
C GLU A 79 -10.64 -6.09 5.61
N THR A 80 -11.91 -6.39 5.88
CA THR A 80 -12.34 -7.33 6.93
C THR A 80 -11.81 -8.76 6.72
N SER A 81 -11.38 -9.09 5.50
CA SER A 81 -10.78 -10.38 5.19
C SER A 81 -9.26 -10.39 5.39
N LYS A 82 -8.62 -9.24 5.65
CA LYS A 82 -7.17 -9.17 5.87
C LYS A 82 -6.80 -9.60 7.29
N THR A 83 -7.09 -10.85 7.64
CA THR A 83 -6.97 -11.35 9.02
C THR A 83 -6.12 -12.61 9.11
N ARG A 84 -5.67 -12.93 10.33
CA ARG A 84 -5.03 -14.22 10.62
C ARG A 84 -5.92 -15.42 10.30
N LYS A 85 -7.24 -15.29 10.45
CA LYS A 85 -8.18 -16.38 10.19
C LYS A 85 -8.26 -16.70 8.70
N THR A 86 -8.39 -15.68 7.86
CA THR A 86 -8.37 -15.85 6.40
C THR A 86 -7.05 -16.46 5.94
N LYS A 87 -5.92 -16.00 6.50
CA LYS A 87 -4.61 -16.58 6.21
C LYS A 87 -4.57 -18.08 6.56
N GLU A 88 -5.01 -18.47 7.76
CA GLU A 88 -5.10 -19.86 8.20
C GLU A 88 -5.95 -20.70 7.22
N GLU A 89 -7.13 -20.21 6.84
CA GLU A 89 -8.03 -20.91 5.91
C GLU A 89 -7.39 -21.14 4.54
N VAL A 90 -6.67 -20.15 4.01
CA VAL A 90 -5.95 -20.27 2.73
C VAL A 90 -4.78 -21.24 2.86
N GLU A 91 -4.03 -21.20 3.97
CA GLU A 91 -2.92 -22.13 4.23
C GLU A 91 -3.40 -23.58 4.30
N ASP A 92 -4.50 -23.84 5.01
CA ASP A 92 -5.08 -25.18 5.13
C ASP A 92 -5.61 -25.67 3.77
N ALA A 93 -6.32 -24.81 3.02
CA ALA A 93 -6.81 -25.16 1.68
C ALA A 93 -5.66 -25.50 0.72
N MET A 94 -4.55 -24.75 0.78
CA MET A 94 -3.33 -25.06 0.00
C MET A 94 -2.73 -26.42 0.40
N LEU A 95 -2.66 -26.72 1.70
CA LEU A 95 -2.13 -27.99 2.20
C LEU A 95 -3.01 -29.18 1.76
N GLU A 96 -4.32 -29.04 1.83
CA GLU A 96 -5.30 -30.03 1.36
C GLU A 96 -5.18 -30.28 -0.15
N ALA A 97 -4.98 -29.22 -0.94
CA ALA A 97 -4.73 -29.31 -2.38
C ALA A 97 -3.29 -29.78 -2.74
N GLY A 98 -2.52 -30.22 -1.74
CA GLY A 98 -1.20 -30.81 -1.94
C GLY A 98 -0.11 -29.80 -2.32
N PHE A 99 -0.29 -28.50 -2.05
CA PHE A 99 0.79 -27.52 -2.22
C PHE A 99 1.79 -27.68 -1.08
N ARG A 100 3.09 -27.71 -1.39
CA ARG A 100 4.19 -27.83 -0.42
C ARG A 100 5.24 -26.76 -0.73
N ARG A 101 6.50 -26.97 -0.37
CA ARG A 101 7.59 -26.00 -0.57
C ARG A 101 7.97 -25.77 -2.04
N ASP A 102 7.50 -26.62 -2.94
CA ASP A 102 7.78 -26.62 -4.37
C ASP A 102 6.73 -25.84 -5.19
N CYS A 103 6.02 -24.90 -4.56
CA CYS A 103 5.07 -24.02 -5.22
C CYS A 103 5.52 -22.55 -5.23
N CYS A 104 4.89 -21.77 -6.11
CA CYS A 104 4.94 -20.31 -6.11
C CYS A 104 3.54 -19.75 -5.89
N ILE A 105 3.42 -18.66 -5.14
CA ILE A 105 2.17 -17.93 -4.94
C ILE A 105 2.07 -16.79 -5.95
N ILE A 106 0.91 -16.64 -6.60
CA ILE A 106 0.62 -15.48 -7.44
C ILE A 106 -0.55 -14.73 -6.80
N ALA A 107 -0.27 -13.56 -6.24
CA ALA A 107 -1.26 -12.70 -5.60
C ALA A 107 -1.92 -11.82 -6.66
N VAL A 108 -3.18 -12.10 -7.03
CA VAL A 108 -3.91 -11.37 -8.07
C VAL A 108 -4.97 -10.50 -7.40
N GLY A 109 -4.73 -9.19 -7.30
CA GLY A 109 -5.67 -8.30 -6.63
C GLY A 109 -5.12 -6.94 -6.19
N GLY A 110 -5.85 -6.33 -5.25
CA GLY A 110 -5.46 -5.08 -4.60
C GLY A 110 -4.60 -5.30 -3.34
N GLY A 111 -4.45 -4.24 -2.53
CA GLY A 111 -3.57 -4.24 -1.36
C GLY A 111 -3.87 -5.33 -0.33
N VAL A 112 -5.16 -5.63 -0.11
CA VAL A 112 -5.57 -6.73 0.78
C VAL A 112 -5.03 -8.08 0.32
N VAL A 113 -5.15 -8.37 -0.99
CA VAL A 113 -4.67 -9.62 -1.57
C VAL A 113 -3.15 -9.69 -1.52
N THR A 114 -2.45 -8.61 -1.89
CA THR A 114 -0.97 -8.60 -1.91
C THR A 114 -0.38 -8.71 -0.50
N ASP A 115 -0.94 -8.00 0.49
CA ASP A 115 -0.48 -8.05 1.89
C ASP A 115 -0.66 -9.45 2.49
N LEU A 116 -1.87 -10.01 2.36
CA LEU A 116 -2.18 -11.33 2.92
C LEU A 116 -1.37 -12.42 2.23
N SER A 117 -1.27 -12.37 0.90
CA SER A 117 -0.53 -13.38 0.12
C SER A 117 0.97 -13.31 0.35
N GLY A 118 1.53 -12.10 0.49
CA GLY A 118 2.94 -11.93 0.82
C GLY A 118 3.28 -12.44 2.23
N PHE A 119 2.38 -12.22 3.21
CA PHE A 119 2.58 -12.76 4.55
C PHE A 119 2.44 -14.28 4.57
N LEU A 120 1.44 -14.80 3.85
CA LEU A 120 1.26 -16.23 3.63
C LEU A 120 2.50 -16.85 2.99
N ALA A 121 3.03 -16.29 1.90
CA ALA A 121 4.21 -16.79 1.21
C ALA A 121 5.46 -16.82 2.10
N GLY A 122 5.65 -15.79 2.93
CA GLY A 122 6.78 -15.71 3.84
C GLY A 122 6.76 -16.76 4.95
N THR A 123 5.57 -17.23 5.34
CA THR A 123 5.41 -18.24 6.40
C THR A 123 5.16 -19.65 5.88
N TYR A 124 4.54 -19.80 4.71
CA TYR A 124 4.14 -21.08 4.14
C TYR A 124 5.37 -21.92 3.83
N GLY A 125 5.46 -23.13 4.41
CA GLY A 125 6.65 -23.95 4.27
C GLY A 125 7.94 -23.30 4.83
N ARG A 126 7.86 -22.24 5.63
CA ARG A 126 8.98 -21.36 6.04
C ARG A 126 9.56 -20.50 4.91
N GLY A 127 8.73 -20.13 3.93
CA GLY A 127 9.10 -19.32 2.79
C GLY A 127 8.93 -20.08 1.48
N VAL A 128 8.09 -19.54 0.60
CA VAL A 128 7.96 -19.89 -0.82
C VAL A 128 8.02 -18.62 -1.66
N PRO A 129 8.49 -18.68 -2.91
CA PRO A 129 8.48 -17.52 -3.80
C PRO A 129 7.05 -17.04 -4.04
N PHE A 130 6.90 -15.74 -4.24
CA PHE A 130 5.63 -15.15 -4.62
C PHE A 130 5.77 -14.00 -5.60
N ILE A 131 4.71 -13.76 -6.37
CA ILE A 131 4.59 -12.73 -7.38
C ILE A 131 3.36 -11.89 -7.05
N ASN A 132 3.48 -10.57 -7.16
CA ASN A 132 2.33 -9.67 -7.09
C ASN A 132 1.84 -9.35 -8.51
N TYR A 133 0.54 -9.54 -8.76
CA TYR A 133 -0.16 -9.08 -9.95
C TYR A 133 -1.23 -8.07 -9.50
N ALA A 134 -0.84 -6.80 -9.46
CA ALA A 134 -1.62 -5.72 -8.90
C ALA A 134 -2.70 -5.24 -9.87
N THR A 135 -3.97 -5.31 -9.44
CA THR A 135 -5.13 -4.92 -10.26
C THR A 135 -5.76 -3.60 -9.85
N THR A 136 -5.28 -2.99 -8.76
CA THR A 136 -5.80 -1.71 -8.23
C THR A 136 -4.75 -0.61 -8.33
N LEU A 137 -5.19 0.63 -8.52
CA LEU A 137 -4.30 1.80 -8.46
C LEU A 137 -3.60 1.90 -7.10
N LEU A 138 -4.31 1.60 -6.00
CA LEU A 138 -3.72 1.61 -4.66
C LEU A 138 -2.55 0.62 -4.53
N ALA A 139 -2.73 -0.61 -5.03
CA ALA A 139 -1.68 -1.61 -5.00
C ALA A 139 -0.50 -1.22 -5.89
N ALA A 140 -0.77 -0.63 -7.05
CA ALA A 140 0.25 -0.12 -7.96
C ALA A 140 1.04 1.07 -7.39
N ALA A 141 0.37 1.97 -6.68
CA ALA A 141 1.01 3.12 -6.05
C ALA A 141 1.82 2.69 -4.82
N ASP A 142 1.26 1.83 -3.97
CA ASP A 142 1.81 1.52 -2.66
C ASP A 142 1.87 0.01 -2.40
N ALA A 143 0.76 -0.65 -2.09
CA ALA A 143 0.77 -1.94 -1.36
C ALA A 143 1.61 -3.07 -1.99
N SER A 144 1.70 -3.15 -3.33
CA SER A 144 2.43 -4.25 -4.00
C SER A 144 3.95 -4.11 -4.00
N VAL A 145 4.48 -2.95 -3.61
CA VAL A 145 5.91 -2.61 -3.68
C VAL A 145 6.50 -2.41 -2.28
N GLY A 146 7.73 -2.91 -2.07
CA GLY A 146 8.51 -2.66 -0.86
C GLY A 146 8.31 -3.66 0.29
N GLY A 147 7.68 -4.81 0.01
CA GLY A 147 7.76 -6.03 0.81
C GLY A 147 7.11 -6.01 2.19
N LYS A 148 6.39 -4.96 2.58
CA LYS A 148 5.61 -4.97 3.83
C LYS A 148 4.37 -5.84 3.60
N THR A 149 4.26 -6.92 4.35
CA THR A 149 3.14 -7.84 4.26
C THR A 149 2.58 -8.04 5.65
N ALA A 150 1.26 -7.94 5.80
CA ALA A 150 0.65 -7.96 7.12
C ALA A 150 -0.83 -8.36 7.10
N VAL A 151 -1.36 -8.61 8.29
CA VAL A 151 -2.78 -8.76 8.55
C VAL A 151 -3.19 -7.90 9.74
N ASP A 152 -4.47 -7.60 9.78
CA ASP A 152 -5.09 -6.83 10.84
C ASP A 152 -5.45 -7.73 12.03
N THR A 153 -5.60 -7.06 13.17
CA THR A 153 -6.14 -7.63 14.40
C THR A 153 -7.21 -6.70 14.94
N PRO A 154 -8.10 -7.15 15.83
CA PRO A 154 -9.08 -6.28 16.48
C PRO A 154 -8.47 -5.08 17.22
N LEU A 155 -7.16 -5.10 17.50
CA LEU A 155 -6.45 -4.08 18.26
C LEU A 155 -5.55 -3.18 17.40
N ALA A 156 -5.21 -3.59 16.18
CA ALA A 156 -4.26 -2.87 15.33
C ALA A 156 -4.31 -3.35 13.87
N THR A 157 -4.26 -2.40 12.95
CA THR A 157 -4.08 -2.59 11.50
C THR A 157 -2.62 -2.86 11.18
N ASN A 158 -2.33 -3.77 10.25
CA ASN A 158 -0.99 -4.06 9.69
C ASN A 158 0.13 -4.35 10.70
N LEU A 159 -0.19 -4.71 11.94
CA LEU A 159 0.81 -4.88 12.99
C LEU A 159 1.48 -6.27 12.97
N ILE A 160 0.76 -7.29 12.50
CA ILE A 160 1.26 -8.67 12.47
C ILE A 160 1.61 -9.03 11.04
N GLY A 161 2.89 -9.27 10.76
CA GLY A 161 3.37 -9.47 9.41
C GLY A 161 4.88 -9.71 9.36
N LEU A 162 5.44 -9.66 8.16
CA LEU A 162 6.88 -9.67 7.92
C LEU A 162 7.27 -8.87 6.68
N PHE A 163 8.55 -8.52 6.58
CA PHE A 163 9.13 -7.98 5.35
C PHE A 163 9.47 -9.14 4.41
N ASN A 164 8.73 -9.29 3.33
CA ASN A 164 8.88 -10.35 2.32
C ASN A 164 8.90 -9.73 0.93
N GLN A 165 10.02 -9.82 0.20
CA GLN A 165 10.10 -9.26 -1.15
C GLN A 165 9.54 -10.26 -2.18
N PRO A 166 8.75 -9.81 -3.17
CA PRO A 166 8.28 -10.66 -4.25
C PRO A 166 9.42 -10.96 -5.24
N GLU A 167 9.25 -12.02 -6.04
CA GLU A 167 10.14 -12.33 -7.17
C GLU A 167 9.94 -11.34 -8.33
N LYS A 168 8.71 -10.82 -8.49
CA LYS A 168 8.33 -9.80 -9.48
C LYS A 168 7.01 -9.14 -9.12
N VAL A 169 6.83 -7.89 -9.53
CA VAL A 169 5.56 -7.15 -9.44
C VAL A 169 5.08 -6.80 -10.83
N TYR A 170 3.83 -7.13 -11.16
CA TYR A 170 3.14 -6.72 -12.38
C TYR A 170 2.09 -5.68 -12.02
N LEU A 171 2.21 -4.49 -12.61
CA LEU A 171 1.25 -3.40 -12.49
C LEU A 171 0.44 -3.32 -13.78
N ASP A 172 -0.67 -4.05 -13.85
CA ASP A 172 -1.54 -4.04 -15.03
C ASP A 172 -2.53 -2.88 -14.95
N ILE A 173 -2.20 -1.81 -15.66
CA ILE A 173 -3.00 -0.59 -15.76
C ILE A 173 -4.33 -0.87 -16.48
N ALA A 174 -4.38 -1.88 -17.35
CA ALA A 174 -5.64 -2.27 -17.99
C ALA A 174 -6.70 -2.68 -16.96
N ALA A 175 -6.26 -3.20 -15.81
CA ALA A 175 -7.16 -3.62 -14.74
C ALA A 175 -7.93 -2.44 -14.11
N TRP A 176 -7.41 -1.22 -14.20
CA TRP A 176 -8.04 -0.06 -13.57
C TRP A 176 -9.39 0.30 -14.21
N LYS A 177 -9.63 -0.13 -15.46
CA LYS A 177 -10.89 0.09 -16.17
C LYS A 177 -12.09 -0.62 -15.54
N THR A 178 -11.86 -1.69 -14.76
CA THR A 178 -12.94 -2.42 -14.08
C THR A 178 -13.11 -1.98 -12.62
N LEU A 179 -12.25 -1.09 -12.13
CA LEU A 179 -12.35 -0.60 -10.76
C LEU A 179 -13.59 0.28 -10.60
N PRO A 180 -14.37 0.10 -9.51
CA PRO A 180 -15.35 1.10 -9.12
C PRO A 180 -14.66 2.46 -8.95
N GLN A 181 -15.32 3.54 -9.39
CA GLN A 181 -14.77 4.90 -9.29
C GLN A 181 -14.28 5.23 -7.87
N ARG A 182 -15.00 4.77 -6.83
CA ARG A 182 -14.61 4.95 -5.42
C ARG A 182 -13.25 4.32 -5.08
N GLN A 183 -12.94 3.15 -5.66
CA GLN A 183 -11.65 2.47 -5.48
C GLN A 183 -10.53 3.18 -6.27
N LEU A 184 -10.84 3.68 -7.47
CA LEU A 184 -9.89 4.49 -8.25
C LEU A 184 -9.53 5.78 -7.50
N SER A 185 -10.53 6.50 -7.00
CA SER A 185 -10.33 7.68 -6.14
C SER A 185 -9.55 7.34 -4.87
N SER A 186 -9.86 6.22 -4.19
CA SER A 186 -9.07 5.77 -3.04
C SER A 186 -7.60 5.52 -3.39
N GLY A 187 -7.30 4.95 -4.56
CA GLY A 187 -5.92 4.78 -5.03
C GLY A 187 -5.21 6.11 -5.38
N MET A 188 -5.97 7.12 -5.82
CA MET A 188 -5.43 8.45 -6.09
C MET A 188 -4.92 9.14 -4.83
N ALA A 189 -5.43 8.83 -3.65
CA ALA A 189 -4.95 9.41 -2.40
C ALA A 189 -3.45 9.13 -2.16
N GLU A 190 -3.01 7.89 -2.42
CA GLU A 190 -1.58 7.53 -2.30
C GLU A 190 -0.72 8.18 -3.40
N THR A 191 -1.27 8.29 -4.61
CA THR A 191 -0.62 8.99 -5.73
C THR A 191 -0.42 10.48 -5.42
N ILE A 192 -1.42 11.14 -4.83
CA ILE A 192 -1.34 12.54 -4.40
C ILE A 192 -0.37 12.67 -3.23
N LYS A 193 -0.41 11.75 -2.25
CA LYS A 193 0.55 11.70 -1.14
C LYS A 193 1.99 11.70 -1.67
N HIS A 194 2.31 10.83 -2.63
CA HIS A 194 3.63 10.77 -3.26
C HIS A 194 4.04 12.08 -3.94
N ALA A 195 3.12 12.72 -4.66
CA ALA A 195 3.38 14.03 -5.26
C ALA A 195 3.66 15.10 -4.18
N CYS A 196 2.81 15.21 -3.16
CA CYS A 196 2.97 16.15 -2.04
C CYS A 196 4.31 15.97 -1.31
N MET A 197 4.75 14.73 -1.08
CA MET A 197 5.96 14.47 -0.31
C MET A 197 7.28 14.56 -1.11
N ALA A 198 7.24 14.42 -2.45
CA ALA A 198 8.48 14.16 -3.20
C ALA A 198 8.56 14.73 -4.61
N ASP A 199 7.45 15.16 -5.24
CA ASP A 199 7.47 15.55 -6.65
C ASP A 199 6.41 16.60 -6.99
N LYS A 200 6.82 17.87 -7.02
CA LYS A 200 5.95 19.00 -7.41
C LYS A 200 5.52 18.93 -8.88
N GLU A 201 6.36 18.43 -9.78
CA GLU A 201 6.00 18.29 -11.20
C GLU A 201 4.89 17.24 -11.36
N MET A 202 4.97 16.15 -10.58
CA MET A 202 3.89 15.16 -10.51
C MET A 202 2.60 15.78 -9.95
N PHE A 203 2.68 16.64 -8.93
CA PHE A 203 1.51 17.34 -8.39
C PHE A 203 0.81 18.19 -9.47
N GLU A 204 1.57 19.04 -10.16
CA GLU A 204 1.06 19.88 -11.26
C GLU A 204 0.53 19.04 -12.44
N PHE A 205 1.10 17.86 -12.67
CA PHE A 205 0.60 16.90 -13.66
C PHE A 205 -0.78 16.37 -13.25
N LEU A 206 -0.95 15.96 -11.99
CA LEU A 206 -2.24 15.46 -11.47
C LEU A 206 -3.33 16.53 -11.55
N GLU A 207 -2.98 17.80 -11.26
CA GLU A 207 -3.92 18.92 -11.42
C GLU A 207 -4.42 19.07 -12.85
N LYS A 208 -3.56 18.84 -13.85
CA LYS A 208 -3.93 18.99 -15.27
C LYS A 208 -4.66 17.77 -15.82
N HIS A 209 -4.28 16.57 -15.39
CA HIS A 209 -4.66 15.31 -16.04
C HIS A 209 -5.58 14.39 -15.21
N MET A 210 -6.15 14.85 -14.10
CA MET A 210 -7.06 14.01 -13.27
C MET A 210 -8.21 13.38 -14.06
N GLU A 211 -8.80 14.13 -15.00
CA GLU A 211 -9.90 13.63 -15.84
C GLU A 211 -9.43 12.54 -16.81
N ASP A 212 -8.24 12.72 -17.39
CA ASP A 212 -7.61 11.72 -18.27
C ASP A 212 -7.30 10.42 -17.51
N ILE A 213 -6.80 10.54 -16.26
CA ILE A 213 -6.55 9.39 -15.38
C ILE A 213 -7.86 8.64 -15.09
N PHE A 214 -8.94 9.36 -14.77
CA PHE A 214 -10.25 8.74 -14.57
C PHE A 214 -10.87 8.15 -15.84
N ALA A 215 -10.52 8.69 -17.02
CA ALA A 215 -10.88 8.11 -18.30
C ALA A 215 -10.02 6.89 -18.68
N GLY A 216 -8.97 6.58 -17.91
CA GLY A 216 -8.03 5.50 -18.20
C GLY A 216 -7.13 5.81 -19.40
N ASP A 217 -6.80 7.09 -19.61
CA ASP A 217 -5.84 7.51 -20.62
C ASP A 217 -4.49 6.81 -20.41
N ARG A 218 -3.90 6.38 -21.53
CA ARG A 218 -2.73 5.52 -21.49
C ARG A 218 -1.50 6.24 -20.95
N GLU A 219 -1.22 7.41 -21.50
CA GLU A 219 0.00 8.15 -21.16
C GLU A 219 -0.08 8.66 -19.72
N ALA A 220 -1.24 9.17 -19.31
CA ALA A 220 -1.45 9.65 -17.94
C ALA A 220 -1.35 8.53 -16.90
N CYS A 221 -1.96 7.36 -17.16
CA CYS A 221 -1.90 6.25 -16.22
C CYS A 221 -0.50 5.62 -16.13
N GLU A 222 0.20 5.45 -17.26
CA GLU A 222 1.60 4.97 -17.27
C GLU A 222 2.52 5.95 -16.54
N TYR A 223 2.33 7.25 -16.72
CA TYR A 223 3.10 8.28 -16.03
C TYR A 223 2.97 8.17 -14.51
N ILE A 224 1.75 8.13 -13.97
CA ILE A 224 1.53 8.06 -12.51
C ILE A 224 2.01 6.73 -11.93
N ALA A 225 1.82 5.61 -12.64
CA ALA A 225 2.31 4.30 -12.20
C ALA A 225 3.84 4.31 -12.04
N LYS A 226 4.54 4.81 -13.06
CA LYS A 226 5.99 4.89 -13.06
C LYS A 226 6.52 5.83 -11.98
N LYS A 227 5.93 7.02 -11.84
CA LYS A 227 6.34 8.01 -10.82
C LYS A 227 6.15 7.49 -9.40
N ASN A 228 5.01 6.86 -9.12
CA ASN A 228 4.76 6.22 -7.82
C ASN A 228 5.85 5.19 -7.48
N CYS A 229 6.16 4.28 -8.42
CA CYS A 229 7.21 3.29 -8.22
C CYS A 229 8.58 3.93 -7.99
N GLN A 230 8.94 4.97 -8.75
CA GLN A 230 10.22 5.67 -8.59
C GLN A 230 10.35 6.35 -7.22
N ILE A 231 9.32 7.08 -6.80
CA ILE A 231 9.28 7.75 -5.49
C ILE A 231 9.40 6.73 -4.37
N LYS A 232 8.56 5.69 -4.41
CA LYS A 232 8.58 4.65 -3.37
C LYS A 232 9.89 3.89 -3.33
N TYR A 233 10.46 3.53 -4.48
CA TYR A 233 11.74 2.84 -4.57
C TYR A 233 12.89 3.70 -4.01
N ALA A 234 12.93 5.00 -4.31
CA ALA A 234 13.95 5.91 -3.80
C ALA A 234 13.96 5.98 -2.26
N VAL A 235 12.81 5.76 -1.63
CA VAL A 235 12.64 5.70 -0.18
C VAL A 235 12.99 4.30 0.36
N VAL A 236 12.43 3.23 -0.20
CA VAL A 236 12.63 1.85 0.27
C VAL A 236 14.10 1.42 0.17
N MET A 237 14.81 1.80 -0.90
CA MET A 237 16.23 1.44 -1.06
C MET A 237 17.15 2.05 -0.01
N LYS A 238 16.77 3.20 0.54
CA LYS A 238 17.55 3.86 1.59
C LYS A 238 17.17 3.39 2.99
N ASP A 239 15.95 2.88 3.15
CA ASP A 239 15.41 2.47 4.44
C ASP A 239 14.31 1.40 4.30
N GLU A 240 14.72 0.16 3.99
CA GLU A 240 13.79 -0.93 3.78
C GLU A 240 12.96 -1.23 5.06
N LYS A 241 13.57 -1.16 6.23
CA LYS A 241 12.94 -1.58 7.49
C LYS A 241 12.22 -0.46 8.25
N GLU A 242 12.10 0.72 7.65
CA GLU A 242 11.41 1.87 8.24
C GLU A 242 12.01 2.29 9.60
N GLN A 243 13.33 2.53 9.61
CA GLN A 243 14.07 3.02 10.77
C GLN A 243 14.38 4.52 10.72
N GLY A 244 14.10 5.20 9.60
CA GLY A 244 14.36 6.62 9.37
C GLY A 244 13.56 7.17 8.19
N LEU A 245 14.20 7.30 7.03
CA LEU A 245 13.61 7.93 5.84
C LEU A 245 12.23 7.37 5.48
N ARG A 246 11.99 6.05 5.56
CA ARG A 246 10.72 5.46 5.11
C ARG A 246 9.52 5.90 5.94
N GLU A 247 9.73 6.55 7.09
CA GLU A 247 8.68 7.22 7.86
C GLU A 247 7.93 8.26 7.01
N ILE A 248 8.56 8.90 6.01
CA ILE A 248 7.90 9.90 5.15
C ILE A 248 6.73 9.36 4.34
N LEU A 249 6.67 8.05 4.07
CA LEU A 249 5.53 7.42 3.40
C LEU A 249 4.26 7.43 4.27
N ASN A 250 4.38 7.79 5.56
CA ASN A 250 3.28 7.96 6.50
C ASN A 250 2.70 9.39 6.49
N LEU A 251 3.00 10.21 5.48
CA LEU A 251 2.24 11.43 5.23
C LEU A 251 0.73 11.09 5.13
N GLY A 252 -0.11 11.89 5.77
CA GLY A 252 -1.54 11.70 6.06
C GLY A 252 -1.90 10.57 7.02
N HIS A 253 -1.04 9.56 7.18
CA HIS A 253 -1.41 8.29 7.81
C HIS A 253 -1.63 8.36 9.33
N THR A 254 -1.00 9.30 10.04
CA THR A 254 -1.18 9.42 11.50
C THR A 254 -2.65 9.68 11.85
N VAL A 255 -3.31 10.59 11.11
CA VAL A 255 -4.74 10.87 11.27
C VAL A 255 -5.58 9.89 10.47
N GLY A 256 -5.16 9.55 9.25
CA GLY A 256 -5.90 8.63 8.38
C GLY A 256 -6.15 7.27 9.03
N ARG A 257 -5.14 6.64 9.65
CA ARG A 257 -5.29 5.33 10.31
C ARG A 257 -6.25 5.38 11.51
N ALA A 258 -6.24 6.50 12.24
CA ALA A 258 -7.20 6.73 13.31
C ALA A 258 -8.62 6.88 12.75
N ILE A 259 -8.80 7.62 11.65
CA ILE A 259 -10.07 7.75 10.91
C ILE A 259 -10.59 6.41 10.40
N GLU A 260 -9.74 5.57 9.79
CA GLU A 260 -10.12 4.22 9.35
C GLU A 260 -10.76 3.45 10.52
N THR A 261 -10.09 3.47 11.68
CA THR A 261 -10.56 2.76 12.88
C THR A 261 -11.88 3.33 13.42
N VAL A 262 -11.97 4.65 13.63
CA VAL A 262 -13.18 5.26 14.22
C VAL A 262 -14.37 5.28 13.26
N SER A 263 -14.11 5.19 11.95
CA SER A 263 -15.16 5.01 10.93
C SER A 263 -15.70 3.59 10.87
N ASP A 264 -15.14 2.65 11.64
CA ASP A 264 -15.42 1.21 11.57
C ASP A 264 -15.21 0.67 10.14
N TYR A 265 -14.13 1.14 9.49
CA TYR A 265 -13.76 0.80 8.12
C TYR A 265 -14.86 1.06 7.06
N LYS A 266 -15.81 1.98 7.34
CA LYS A 266 -16.79 2.47 6.36
C LYS A 266 -16.14 3.33 5.29
N LEU A 267 -15.12 4.09 5.68
CA LEU A 267 -14.25 4.79 4.73
C LEU A 267 -13.20 3.83 4.19
N LEU A 268 -12.95 3.92 2.88
CA LEU A 268 -11.81 3.26 2.26
C LEU A 268 -10.51 3.91 2.77
N HIS A 269 -9.42 3.16 2.66
CA HIS A 269 -8.10 3.62 3.07
C HIS A 269 -7.74 5.01 2.52
N GLY A 270 -7.92 5.22 1.21
CA GLY A 270 -7.59 6.48 0.56
C GLY A 270 -8.49 7.65 0.98
N GLU A 271 -9.74 7.38 1.33
CA GLU A 271 -10.68 8.39 1.85
C GLU A 271 -10.27 8.84 3.25
N ALA A 272 -9.82 7.91 4.10
CA ALA A 272 -9.29 8.27 5.41
C ALA A 272 -7.93 8.98 5.29
N LEU A 273 -7.07 8.52 4.37
CA LEU A 273 -5.79 9.13 4.07
C LEU A 273 -5.94 10.59 3.58
N SER A 274 -6.90 10.87 2.71
CA SER A 274 -7.13 12.24 2.20
C SER A 274 -7.51 13.22 3.30
N ILE A 275 -8.39 12.81 4.22
CA ILE A 275 -8.74 13.63 5.40
C ILE A 275 -7.50 13.81 6.30
N GLY A 276 -6.70 12.75 6.46
CA GLY A 276 -5.45 12.82 7.21
C GLY A 276 -4.41 13.76 6.59
N MET A 277 -4.34 13.84 5.26
CA MET A 277 -3.48 14.81 4.56
C MET A 277 -3.94 16.25 4.82
N ILE A 278 -5.25 16.53 4.82
CA ILE A 278 -5.77 17.87 5.18
C ILE A 278 -5.37 18.28 6.61
N ALA A 279 -5.42 17.35 7.56
CA ALA A 279 -4.96 17.63 8.92
C ALA A 279 -3.46 17.97 8.97
N GLN A 280 -2.65 17.32 8.12
CA GLN A 280 -1.21 17.54 8.07
C GLN A 280 -0.80 18.79 7.28
N THR A 281 -1.53 19.17 6.22
CA THR A 281 -1.30 20.43 5.52
C THR A 281 -1.62 21.62 6.43
N GLU A 282 -2.69 21.54 7.23
CA GLU A 282 -2.99 22.55 8.26
C GLU A 282 -1.88 22.62 9.33
N LEU A 283 -1.33 21.47 9.76
CA LEU A 283 -0.17 21.46 10.66
C LEU A 283 1.06 22.11 10.02
N ALA A 284 1.39 21.76 8.77
CA ALA A 284 2.53 22.32 8.04
C ALA A 284 2.40 23.84 7.86
N HIS A 285 1.20 24.32 7.55
CA HIS A 285 0.89 25.74 7.46
C HIS A 285 1.09 26.47 8.79
N ARG A 286 0.55 25.94 9.89
CA ARG A 286 0.72 26.51 11.25
C ARG A 286 2.18 26.58 11.68
N LEU A 287 3.00 25.63 11.25
CA LEU A 287 4.44 25.59 11.52
C LEU A 287 5.27 26.47 10.57
N GLY A 288 4.64 27.12 9.58
CA GLY A 288 5.31 28.01 8.63
C GLY A 288 6.05 27.29 7.50
N TYR A 289 5.78 26.00 7.29
CA TYR A 289 6.39 25.21 6.21
C TYR A 289 5.56 25.16 4.93
N MET A 290 4.34 25.70 4.95
CA MET A 290 3.44 25.74 3.81
C MET A 290 2.64 27.06 3.80
N THR A 291 2.44 27.64 2.61
CA THR A 291 1.61 28.83 2.41
C THR A 291 0.11 28.50 2.46
N GLU A 292 -0.75 29.51 2.61
CA GLU A 292 -2.21 29.29 2.57
C GLU A 292 -2.64 28.84 1.16
N GLU A 293 -1.96 29.35 0.12
CA GLU A 293 -2.16 28.99 -1.27
C GLU A 293 -1.84 27.50 -1.52
N GLU A 294 -0.67 27.02 -1.09
CA GLU A 294 -0.30 25.60 -1.22
C GLU A 294 -1.27 24.68 -0.47
N LYS A 295 -1.73 25.10 0.73
CA LYS A 295 -2.75 24.35 1.48
C LYS A 295 -4.05 24.21 0.67
N ALA A 296 -4.48 25.29 0.03
CA ALA A 296 -5.67 25.29 -0.83
C ALA A 296 -5.47 24.43 -2.09
N GLU A 297 -4.28 24.45 -2.71
CA GLU A 297 -3.93 23.60 -3.85
C GLU A 297 -4.06 22.11 -3.51
N VAL A 298 -3.50 21.66 -2.37
CA VAL A 298 -3.64 20.26 -1.93
C VAL A 298 -5.10 19.88 -1.73
N LYS A 299 -5.90 20.74 -1.07
CA LYS A 299 -7.34 20.50 -0.87
C LYS A 299 -8.06 20.37 -2.22
N ASN A 300 -7.83 21.29 -3.14
CA ASN A 300 -8.47 21.29 -4.46
C ASN A 300 -8.11 20.03 -5.26
N LEU A 301 -6.85 19.56 -5.19
CA LEU A 301 -6.43 18.35 -5.89
C LEU A 301 -7.13 17.09 -5.34
N LEU A 302 -7.29 17.00 -4.01
CA LEU A 302 -8.03 15.91 -3.37
C LEU A 302 -9.52 15.92 -3.76
N GLU A 303 -10.16 17.09 -3.75
CA GLU A 303 -11.54 17.24 -4.24
C GLU A 303 -11.67 16.86 -5.72
N LYS A 304 -10.70 17.26 -6.56
CA LYS A 304 -10.65 16.87 -7.98
C LYS A 304 -10.52 15.36 -8.16
N ALA A 305 -9.82 14.69 -7.26
CA ALA A 305 -9.74 13.23 -7.19
C ALA A 305 -11.00 12.56 -6.59
N LYS A 306 -12.05 13.34 -6.29
CA LYS A 306 -13.31 12.90 -5.68
C LYS A 306 -13.08 12.24 -4.30
N LEU A 307 -12.10 12.74 -3.55
CA LEU A 307 -11.79 12.30 -2.19
C LEU A 307 -12.41 13.24 -1.15
N PRO A 308 -12.80 12.73 0.04
CA PRO A 308 -13.24 13.58 1.12
C PRO A 308 -12.08 14.38 1.69
N VAL A 309 -12.34 15.65 1.98
CA VAL A 309 -11.40 16.60 2.59
C VAL A 309 -11.88 17.10 3.96
N GLU A 310 -12.98 16.53 4.43
CA GLU A 310 -13.69 16.88 5.67
C GLU A 310 -13.89 15.62 6.50
N ILE A 311 -13.92 15.75 7.83
CA ILE A 311 -14.26 14.64 8.72
C ILE A 311 -15.78 14.43 8.65
N PRO A 312 -16.28 13.26 8.22
CA PRO A 312 -17.71 13.01 8.13
C PRO A 312 -18.43 13.19 9.48
N GLU A 313 -19.65 13.74 9.47
CA GLU A 313 -20.41 14.07 10.68
C GLU A 313 -20.67 12.88 11.63
N TYR A 314 -20.72 11.65 11.09
CA TYR A 314 -20.93 10.45 11.89
C TYR A 314 -19.69 10.02 12.69
N ILE A 315 -18.52 10.61 12.42
CA ILE A 315 -17.29 10.34 13.17
C ILE A 315 -17.24 11.26 14.39
N ASP A 316 -17.22 10.66 15.58
CA ASP A 316 -16.98 11.39 16.82
C ASP A 316 -15.53 11.90 16.86
N ARG A 317 -15.38 13.23 16.77
CA ARG A 317 -14.08 13.92 16.82
C ARG A 317 -13.35 13.69 18.14
N GLU A 318 -14.06 13.53 19.27
CA GLU A 318 -13.44 13.21 20.56
C GLU A 318 -12.87 11.78 20.55
N ALA A 319 -13.63 10.84 19.99
CA ALA A 319 -13.16 9.47 19.81
C ALA A 319 -11.95 9.41 18.87
N LEU A 320 -11.93 10.22 17.80
CA LEU A 320 -10.79 10.36 16.89
C LEU A 320 -9.55 10.88 17.63
N VAL A 321 -9.67 11.99 18.36
CA VAL A 321 -8.56 12.54 19.16
C VAL A 321 -8.05 11.49 20.14
N LYS A 322 -8.93 10.83 20.89
CA LYS A 322 -8.54 9.75 21.80
C LYS A 322 -7.82 8.61 21.07
N LYS A 323 -8.30 8.22 19.89
CA LYS A 323 -7.72 7.14 19.09
C LYS A 323 -6.28 7.47 18.69
N LEU A 324 -6.00 8.70 18.27
CA LEU A 324 -4.63 9.15 17.96
C LEU A 324 -3.67 8.79 19.10
N TYR A 325 -3.99 9.15 20.35
CA TYR A 325 -3.10 8.95 21.51
C TYR A 325 -3.04 7.52 22.03
N THR A 326 -3.95 6.64 21.60
CA THR A 326 -3.88 5.21 21.91
C THR A 326 -3.10 4.41 20.86
N ASP A 327 -2.77 5.02 19.73
CA ASP A 327 -2.01 4.37 18.66
C ASP A 327 -0.50 4.33 18.99
N LYS A 328 0.17 3.24 18.61
CA LYS A 328 1.53 2.89 19.02
C LYS A 328 2.62 3.73 18.36
N LYS A 329 2.27 4.70 17.50
CA LYS A 329 3.20 5.73 16.99
C LYS A 329 3.57 6.78 18.05
N VAL A 330 2.95 6.68 19.23
CA VAL A 330 3.35 7.43 20.42
C VAL A 330 4.67 6.87 20.96
N ARG A 331 5.79 7.49 20.57
CA ARG A 331 7.09 7.25 21.22
C ARG A 331 7.18 8.18 22.43
N ASP A 332 7.39 7.61 23.62
CA ASP A 332 7.50 8.34 24.89
C ASP A 332 6.29 9.25 25.21
N GLY A 333 5.07 8.84 24.83
CA GLY A 333 3.85 9.62 25.13
C GLY A 333 3.57 10.77 24.15
N LYS A 334 4.40 10.98 23.12
CA LYS A 334 4.22 12.05 22.14
C LYS A 334 3.85 11.53 20.75
N LEU A 335 2.80 12.11 20.16
CA LEU A 335 2.41 11.85 18.78
C LEU A 335 3.42 12.47 17.82
N ARG A 336 3.90 11.70 16.84
CA ARG A 336 4.84 12.19 15.83
C ARG A 336 4.16 12.33 14.48
N PHE A 337 4.44 13.44 13.81
CA PHE A 337 3.90 13.76 12.49
C PHE A 337 5.03 14.00 11.51
N VAL A 338 4.91 13.39 10.33
CA VAL A 338 5.59 13.84 9.13
C VAL A 338 5.00 15.19 8.73
N VAL A 339 5.83 16.14 8.33
CA VAL A 339 5.42 17.50 7.99
C VAL A 339 5.90 17.84 6.59
N GLU A 340 4.98 18.30 5.74
CA GLU A 340 5.28 18.78 4.39
C GLU A 340 6.10 20.08 4.43
N LYS A 341 6.99 20.25 3.46
CA LYS A 341 7.78 21.47 3.22
C LYS A 341 7.39 22.04 1.87
N GLY A 342 6.27 22.75 1.85
CA GLY A 342 5.53 23.07 0.62
C GLY A 342 5.12 21.80 -0.12
N ILE A 343 4.68 21.97 -1.36
CA ILE A 343 4.33 20.84 -2.24
C ILE A 343 5.60 20.26 -2.87
N GLY A 344 5.76 18.94 -2.76
CA GLY A 344 6.88 18.19 -3.34
C GLY A 344 8.05 17.97 -2.38
N GLY A 345 7.86 18.21 -1.08
CA GLY A 345 8.94 18.09 -0.09
C GLY A 345 8.47 17.77 1.31
N ILE A 346 9.37 17.20 2.12
CA ILE A 346 9.18 16.93 3.54
C ILE A 346 10.21 17.70 4.35
N VAL A 347 9.82 18.12 5.55
CA VAL A 347 10.74 18.72 6.53
C VAL A 347 11.65 17.64 7.12
N GLU A 348 12.95 17.81 6.96
CA GLU A 348 13.97 17.11 7.74
C GLU A 348 14.35 18.02 8.92
N PHE A 349 13.93 17.64 10.13
CA PHE A 349 14.15 18.44 11.34
C PHE A 349 15.59 18.34 11.83
N GLU A 350 16.19 17.15 11.68
CA GLU A 350 17.59 16.82 11.94
C GLU A 350 18.00 15.72 10.94
N GLU A 351 19.29 15.45 10.79
CA GLU A 351 19.79 14.42 9.87
C GLU A 351 19.11 13.07 10.13
N GLY A 352 18.32 12.59 9.16
CA GLY A 352 17.57 11.35 9.25
C GLY A 352 16.28 11.40 10.07
N VAL A 353 15.84 12.58 10.52
CA VAL A 353 14.63 12.77 11.36
C VAL A 353 13.57 13.57 10.59
N PHE A 354 12.55 12.85 10.11
CA PHE A 354 11.50 13.41 9.23
C PHE A 354 10.14 13.58 9.89
N ALA A 355 10.04 13.29 11.19
CA ALA A 355 8.85 13.50 11.98
C ALA A 355 9.15 14.30 13.24
N THR A 356 8.19 15.11 13.67
CA THR A 356 8.31 15.96 14.87
C THR A 356 7.19 15.63 15.87
N PRO A 357 7.45 15.68 17.19
CA PRO A 357 6.38 15.57 18.18
C PRO A 357 5.43 16.77 18.08
N VAL A 358 4.12 16.50 18.18
CA VAL A 358 3.07 17.52 18.22
C VAL A 358 2.31 17.42 19.54
N GLU A 359 2.13 18.55 20.22
CA GLU A 359 1.39 18.64 21.48
C GLU A 359 -0.10 18.33 21.27
N GLU A 360 -0.73 17.70 22.28
CA GLU A 360 -2.10 17.23 22.16
C GLU A 360 -3.09 18.36 21.84
N ALA A 361 -2.92 19.51 22.47
CA ALA A 361 -3.75 20.67 22.24
C ALA A 361 -3.75 21.11 20.78
N VAL A 362 -2.60 21.04 20.09
CA VAL A 362 -2.46 21.44 18.69
C VAL A 362 -3.18 20.46 17.77
N ALA A 363 -2.91 19.16 17.92
CA ALA A 363 -3.58 18.14 17.11
C ALA A 363 -5.10 18.15 17.35
N ARG A 364 -5.54 18.32 18.60
CA ARG A 364 -6.94 18.44 18.96
C ARG A 364 -7.59 19.65 18.30
N GLU A 365 -6.96 20.81 18.35
CA GLU A 365 -7.48 22.03 17.73
C GLU A 365 -7.67 21.87 16.22
N ILE A 366 -6.69 21.27 15.52
CA ILE A 366 -6.80 20.95 14.09
C ILE A 366 -8.02 20.07 13.83
N ILE A 367 -8.12 18.91 14.50
CA ILE A 367 -9.22 17.96 14.31
C ILE A 367 -10.59 18.58 14.61
N MET A 368 -10.69 19.43 15.64
CA MET A 368 -11.94 20.08 16.01
C MET A 368 -12.37 21.19 15.04
N ASN A 369 -11.40 21.82 14.35
CA ASN A 369 -11.66 22.92 13.42
C ASN A 369 -11.77 22.47 11.95
N MET A 370 -11.41 21.22 11.63
CA MET A 370 -11.65 20.63 10.32
C MET A 370 -13.15 20.60 10.04
N LYS A 371 -13.56 21.47 9.13
CA LYS A 371 -14.91 21.55 8.57
C LYS A 371 -14.88 20.95 7.20
#